data_AF-A0A933DX61-F1
#
_entry.id   AF-A0A933DX61-F1
#
_cell.length_a   1.000
_cell.length_b   1.000
_cell.length_c   1.000
_cell.angle_alpha   90.00
_cell.angle_beta   90.00
_cell.angle_gamma   90.00
#
_symmetry.space_group_name_H-M   'P 1'
#
loop_
_entity.id
_entity.type
_entity.pdbx_description
1 polymer ?
#
loop_
_entity_poly.entity_id
_entity_poly.type
_entity_poly.pdbx_seq_one_letter_code
_entity_poly.pdbx_strand_id
1 'polypeptide(L)'
;GQEEGDPLGTFIQGHQDILKLDVVEGHPAHEFSMPDLKKRVREIIEHHRHRLDEITATLNDGPKTAWQVASKITWNVAPWPQLNFGTRRAAMLETLSHLQYMALRDEIRKVETEGLVTYARAE
;
A
#
# COMPACT_ATOMS: atom_id res chain seq x y z
N GLY A 1 -13.84 -10.06 -16.59
CA GLY A 1 -13.78 -9.02 -15.54
C GLY A 1 -12.33 -8.87 -15.16
N GLN A 2 -11.85 -7.65 -14.94
CA GLN A 2 -10.43 -7.37 -14.66
C GLN A 2 -9.86 -8.38 -13.66
N GLU A 3 -8.88 -9.16 -14.09
CA GLU A 3 -8.19 -10.14 -13.27
C GLU A 3 -7.59 -9.45 -12.04
N GLU A 4 -7.87 -10.07 -10.89
CA GLU A 4 -7.48 -9.71 -9.54
C GLU A 4 -5.95 -9.82 -9.36
N GLY A 5 -5.19 -8.85 -9.88
CA GLY A 5 -3.73 -8.83 -9.74
C GLY A 5 -3.25 -8.48 -8.33
N ASP A 6 -1.95 -8.69 -8.09
CA ASP A 6 -1.22 -8.24 -6.89
C ASP A 6 -0.32 -7.03 -7.24
N PRO A 7 -0.88 -5.80 -7.39
CA PRO A 7 -0.12 -4.64 -7.80
C PRO A 7 0.98 -4.27 -6.80
N LEU A 8 0.71 -4.32 -5.49
CA LEU A 8 1.73 -4.05 -4.48
C LEU A 8 2.79 -5.15 -4.44
N GLY A 9 2.41 -6.42 -4.57
CA GLY A 9 3.37 -7.52 -4.60
C GLY A 9 4.29 -7.45 -5.81
N THR A 10 3.74 -7.14 -6.98
CA THR A 10 4.53 -6.90 -8.20
C THR A 10 5.48 -5.72 -8.02
N PHE A 11 5.00 -4.63 -7.42
CA PHE A 11 5.80 -3.43 -7.14
C PHE A 11 6.95 -3.73 -6.17
N ILE A 12 6.69 -4.41 -5.06
CA ILE A 12 7.71 -4.80 -4.07
C ILE A 12 8.72 -5.75 -4.70
N GLN A 13 8.28 -6.74 -5.47
CA GLN A 13 9.17 -7.68 -6.14
C GLN A 13 10.10 -6.97 -7.14
N GLY A 14 9.57 -6.05 -7.95
CA GLY A 14 10.40 -5.24 -8.86
C GLY A 14 11.45 -4.41 -8.13
N HIS A 15 11.10 -3.86 -6.95
CA HIS A 15 12.06 -3.16 -6.10
C HIS A 15 13.13 -4.11 -5.53
N GLN A 16 12.74 -5.31 -5.09
CA GLN A 16 13.69 -6.32 -4.64
C GLN A 16 14.63 -6.78 -5.76
N ASP A 17 14.17 -6.84 -7.00
CA ASP A 17 15.01 -7.20 -8.14
C ASP A 17 16.07 -6.12 -8.44
N ILE A 18 15.76 -4.84 -8.24
CA ILE A 18 16.75 -3.75 -8.35
C ILE A 18 17.91 -3.96 -7.36
N LEU A 19 17.66 -4.48 -6.15
CA LEU A 19 18.71 -4.72 -5.16
C LEU A 19 19.76 -5.75 -5.63
N LYS A 20 19.40 -6.62 -6.57
CA LYS A 20 20.26 -7.66 -7.15
C LYS A 20 21.17 -7.12 -8.25
N LEU A 21 20.88 -5.93 -8.78
CA LEU A 21 21.68 -5.30 -9.83
C LEU A 21 23.00 -4.73 -9.27
N ASP A 22 24.04 -4.77 -10.08
CA ASP A 22 25.33 -4.14 -9.79
C ASP A 22 25.32 -2.67 -10.27
N VAL A 23 24.44 -1.88 -9.67
CA VAL A 23 24.30 -0.44 -9.93
C VAL A 23 24.22 0.32 -8.61
N VAL A 24 24.72 1.56 -8.61
CA VAL A 24 24.83 2.41 -7.41
C VAL A 24 23.91 3.63 -7.51
N GLU A 25 23.81 4.24 -8.70
CA GLU A 25 23.01 5.44 -8.94
C GLU A 25 21.75 5.13 -9.76
N GLY A 26 20.65 5.84 -9.47
CA GLY A 26 19.41 5.79 -10.24
C GLY A 26 19.02 7.16 -10.79
N HIS A 27 18.56 7.20 -12.04
CA HIS A 27 18.03 8.39 -12.69
C HIS A 27 16.52 8.23 -12.93
N PRO A 28 15.68 8.75 -12.02
CA PRO A 28 14.22 8.60 -12.12
C PRO A 28 13.62 9.52 -13.19
N ALA A 29 12.40 9.20 -13.64
CA ALA A 29 11.64 10.05 -14.54
C ALA A 29 11.19 11.39 -13.91
N HIS A 30 11.16 11.44 -12.58
CA HIS A 30 10.72 12.61 -11.82
C HIS A 30 11.72 12.92 -10.70
N GLU A 31 11.87 14.20 -10.37
CA GLU A 31 12.78 14.72 -9.34
C GLU A 31 14.27 14.52 -9.67
N PHE A 32 15.10 14.22 -8.66
CA PHE A 32 16.56 14.25 -8.73
C PHE A 32 17.17 12.84 -8.80
N SER A 33 18.40 12.75 -9.29
CA SER A 33 19.18 11.51 -9.25
C SER A 33 19.34 10.97 -7.82
N MET A 34 19.38 9.65 -7.70
CA MET A 34 19.51 8.90 -6.45
C MET A 34 20.93 8.29 -6.37
N PRO A 35 21.91 8.93 -5.72
CA PRO A 35 23.29 8.46 -5.68
C PRO A 35 23.50 7.17 -4.86
N ASP A 36 22.52 6.79 -4.03
CA ASP A 36 22.45 5.49 -3.36
C ASP A 36 21.09 4.85 -3.64
N LEU A 37 20.97 4.27 -4.85
CA LEU A 37 19.74 3.62 -5.32
C LEU A 37 19.31 2.50 -4.38
N LYS A 38 20.25 1.70 -3.87
CA LYS A 38 19.95 0.56 -2.99
C LYS A 38 19.38 1.01 -1.65
N LYS A 39 19.87 2.12 -1.09
CA LYS A 39 19.25 2.73 0.11
C LYS A 39 17.84 3.19 -0.19
N ARG A 40 17.63 3.91 -1.29
CA ARG A 40 16.29 4.41 -1.64
C ARG A 40 15.27 3.28 -1.86
N VAL A 41 15.68 2.20 -2.51
CA VAL A 41 14.84 1.01 -2.70
C VAL A 41 14.44 0.39 -1.35
N ARG A 42 15.39 0.28 -0.39
CA ARG A 42 15.09 -0.21 0.96
C ARG A 42 14.11 0.69 1.70
N GLU A 43 14.24 2.01 1.59
CA GLU A 43 13.29 2.97 2.19
C GLU A 43 11.87 2.81 1.62
N ILE A 44 11.73 2.57 0.31
CA ILE A 44 10.43 2.35 -0.33
C ILE A 44 9.78 1.05 0.17
N ILE A 45 10.55 -0.04 0.24
CA ILE A 45 10.04 -1.33 0.75
C ILE A 45 9.60 -1.17 2.22
N GLU A 46 10.43 -0.51 3.03
CA GLU A 46 10.14 -0.28 4.44
C GLU A 46 8.92 0.63 4.65
N HIS A 47 8.72 1.63 3.79
CA HIS A 47 7.51 2.45 3.79
C HIS A 47 6.25 1.61 3.62
N HIS A 48 6.24 0.68 2.66
CA HIS A 48 5.09 -0.21 2.46
C HIS A 48 4.91 -1.20 3.62
N ARG A 49 5.99 -1.69 4.23
CA ARG A 49 5.92 -2.50 5.45
C ARG A 49 5.23 -1.76 6.58
N HIS A 50 5.63 -0.52 6.85
CA HIS A 50 4.96 0.33 7.86
C HIS A 50 3.49 0.59 7.53
N ARG A 51 3.16 0.79 6.25
CA ARG A 51 1.78 0.98 5.81
C ARG A 51 0.91 -0.26 6.08
N LEU A 52 1.44 -1.46 5.83
CA LEU A 52 0.76 -2.72 6.16
C LEU A 52 0.53 -2.87 7.67
N ASP A 53 1.51 -2.49 8.50
CA ASP A 53 1.38 -2.49 9.96
C ASP A 53 0.26 -1.53 10.42
N GLU A 54 0.21 -0.31 9.89
CA GLU A 54 -0.85 0.66 10.18
C GLU A 54 -2.23 0.13 9.78
N ILE A 55 -2.36 -0.44 8.57
CA ILE A 55 -3.62 -1.02 8.08
C ILE A 55 -4.08 -2.15 8.99
N THR A 56 -3.18 -3.07 9.36
CA THR A 56 -3.46 -4.18 10.29
C THR A 56 -3.98 -3.65 11.62
N ALA A 57 -3.35 -2.60 12.17
CA ALA A 57 -3.78 -1.99 13.41
C ALA A 57 -5.20 -1.43 13.32
N THR A 58 -5.60 -0.89 12.17
CA THR A 58 -6.99 -0.41 11.97
C THR A 58 -8.03 -1.52 12.02
N LEU A 59 -7.67 -2.79 11.81
CA LEU A 59 -8.62 -3.91 11.76
C LEU A 59 -8.79 -4.62 13.12
N ASN A 60 -8.03 -4.23 14.15
CA ASN A 60 -8.05 -4.86 15.47
C ASN A 60 -9.39 -4.70 16.22
N ASP A 61 -10.12 -3.61 15.99
CA ASP A 61 -11.43 -3.31 16.56
C ASP A 61 -12.60 -3.72 15.64
N GLY A 62 -12.34 -4.56 14.63
CA GLY A 62 -13.37 -5.20 13.80
C GLY A 62 -13.36 -4.80 12.32
N PRO A 63 -14.27 -5.37 11.51
CA PRO A 63 -14.29 -5.22 10.05
C PRO A 63 -14.46 -3.77 9.59
N LYS A 64 -13.77 -3.38 8.51
CA LYS A 64 -13.81 -2.01 7.96
C LYS A 64 -13.85 -1.98 6.44
N THR A 65 -14.48 -0.96 5.89
CA THR A 65 -14.36 -0.65 4.46
C THR A 65 -12.97 -0.07 4.15
N ALA A 66 -12.55 -0.14 2.89
CA ALA A 66 -11.30 0.50 2.45
C ALA A 66 -11.29 2.01 2.77
N TRP A 67 -12.45 2.68 2.72
CA TRP A 67 -12.59 4.09 3.09
C TRP A 67 -12.29 4.33 4.57
N GLN A 68 -12.86 3.49 5.45
CA GLN A 68 -12.60 3.58 6.89
C GLN A 68 -11.13 3.33 7.21
N VAL A 69 -10.50 2.34 6.57
CA VAL A 69 -9.06 2.07 6.70
C VAL A 69 -8.24 3.29 6.25
N ALA A 70 -8.45 3.79 5.02
CA ALA A 70 -7.72 4.93 4.48
C ALA A 70 -7.85 6.19 5.35
N SER A 71 -9.01 6.37 6.01
CA SER A 71 -9.25 7.49 6.91
C SER A 71 -8.55 7.41 8.27
N LYS A 72 -8.05 6.23 8.65
CA LYS A 72 -7.45 5.94 9.97
C LYS A 72 -5.93 5.80 9.94
N ILE A 73 -5.30 5.78 8.77
CA ILE A 73 -3.84 5.65 8.61
C ILE A 73 -3.18 7.00 8.28
N THR A 74 -1.84 7.05 8.37
CA THR A 74 -1.09 8.32 8.28
C THR A 74 -0.70 8.67 6.85
N TRP A 75 -1.04 9.84 6.34
CA TRP A 75 -0.63 10.27 4.99
C TRP A 75 0.47 11.33 5.04
N ASN A 76 1.52 11.14 4.22
CA ASN A 76 2.70 12.02 4.21
C ASN A 76 2.39 13.46 3.74
N VAL A 77 1.31 13.67 2.99
CA VAL A 77 0.96 14.97 2.41
C VAL A 77 0.17 15.83 3.40
N ALA A 78 -0.89 15.28 4.00
CA ALA A 78 -1.71 15.93 5.02
C ALA A 78 -2.62 14.88 5.68
N PRO A 79 -3.16 15.13 6.89
CA PRO A 79 -4.17 14.27 7.50
C PRO A 79 -5.41 14.07 6.60
N TRP A 80 -6.08 12.92 6.73
CA TRP A 80 -7.20 12.52 5.87
C TRP A 80 -8.26 13.61 5.62
N PRO A 81 -8.76 14.37 6.63
CA PRO A 81 -9.78 15.39 6.42
C PRO A 81 -9.32 16.56 5.52
N GLN A 82 -8.01 16.78 5.42
CA GLN A 82 -7.40 17.89 4.69
C GLN A 82 -6.99 17.49 3.25
N LEU A 83 -7.06 16.20 2.91
CA LEU A 83 -6.77 15.75 1.55
C LEU A 83 -7.82 16.28 0.57
N ASN A 84 -7.36 16.89 -0.52
CA ASN A 84 -8.22 17.23 -1.66
C ASN A 84 -8.70 15.95 -2.37
N PHE A 85 -9.66 16.10 -3.30
CA PHE A 85 -10.26 14.96 -4.00
C PHE A 85 -9.24 14.08 -4.74
N GLY A 86 -8.28 14.68 -5.45
CA GLY A 86 -7.27 13.95 -6.21
C GLY A 86 -6.37 13.11 -5.32
N THR A 87 -5.82 13.71 -4.25
CA THR A 87 -4.97 13.01 -3.29
C THR A 87 -5.76 11.94 -2.52
N ARG A 88 -7.02 12.22 -2.17
CA ARG A 88 -7.90 11.23 -1.50
C ARG A 88 -8.20 10.04 -2.40
N ARG A 89 -8.41 10.26 -3.70
CA ARG A 89 -8.57 9.18 -4.68
C ARG A 89 -7.30 8.32 -4.78
N ALA A 90 -6.13 8.94 -4.83
CA ALA A 90 -4.85 8.21 -4.85
C ALA A 90 -4.67 7.38 -3.57
N ALA A 91 -4.91 7.98 -2.41
CA ALA A 91 -4.88 7.32 -1.10
C ALA A 91 -5.83 6.11 -1.02
N MET A 92 -7.04 6.23 -1.58
CA MET A 92 -7.98 5.12 -1.67
C MET A 92 -7.47 3.96 -2.54
N LEU A 93 -6.91 4.27 -3.72
CA LEU A 93 -6.36 3.25 -4.62
C LEU A 93 -5.15 2.55 -4.01
N GLU A 94 -4.28 3.31 -3.34
CA GLU A 94 -3.16 2.75 -2.59
C GLU A 94 -3.65 1.84 -1.47
N THR A 95 -4.65 2.27 -0.69
CA THR A 95 -5.23 1.45 0.39
C THR A 95 -5.82 0.14 -0.15
N LEU A 96 -6.55 0.20 -1.28
CA LEU A 96 -7.09 -1.00 -1.94
C LEU A 96 -5.98 -1.95 -2.40
N SER A 97 -4.88 -1.42 -2.94
CA SER A 97 -3.70 -2.21 -3.33
C SER A 97 -3.10 -2.98 -2.14
N HIS A 98 -2.97 -2.33 -0.98
CA HIS A 98 -2.49 -2.98 0.25
C HIS A 98 -3.47 -4.03 0.78
N LEU A 99 -4.77 -3.74 0.78
CA LEU A 99 -5.78 -4.69 1.23
C LEU A 99 -5.83 -5.92 0.32
N GLN A 100 -5.71 -5.74 -1.00
CA GLN A 100 -5.60 -6.86 -1.94
C GLN A 100 -4.34 -7.68 -1.69
N TYR A 101 -3.19 -7.02 -1.50
CA TYR A 101 -1.92 -7.69 -1.18
C TYR A 101 -2.01 -8.59 0.05
N MET A 102 -2.62 -8.09 1.13
CA MET A 102 -2.82 -8.82 2.37
C MET A 102 -3.85 -9.95 2.20
N ALA A 103 -4.93 -9.71 1.45
CA ALA A 103 -5.97 -10.71 1.20
C ALA A 103 -5.44 -11.90 0.38
N LEU A 104 -4.60 -11.64 -0.63
CA LEU A 104 -3.94 -12.70 -1.41
C LEU A 104 -2.92 -13.52 -0.61
N ARG A 105 -2.56 -13.07 0.59
CA ARG A 105 -1.63 -13.74 1.52
C ARG A 105 -2.34 -14.33 2.74
N ASP A 106 -3.67 -14.39 2.70
CA ASP A 106 -4.51 -14.89 3.79
C ASP A 106 -4.30 -14.17 5.13
N GLU A 107 -3.75 -12.95 5.13
CA GLU A 107 -3.54 -12.14 6.35
C GLU A 107 -4.85 -11.45 6.78
N ILE A 108 -5.70 -11.14 5.81
CA ILE A 108 -7.03 -10.56 6.00
C ILE A 108 -8.03 -11.25 5.09
N ARG A 109 -9.31 -11.19 5.45
CA ARG A 109 -10.43 -11.64 4.62
C ARG A 109 -11.22 -10.46 4.08
N LYS A 110 -11.60 -10.55 2.81
CA LYS A 110 -12.54 -9.65 2.15
C LYS A 110 -13.94 -10.24 2.27
N VAL A 111 -14.89 -9.46 2.76
CA VAL A 111 -16.29 -9.87 2.97
C VAL A 111 -17.19 -8.90 2.23
N GLU A 112 -18.07 -9.44 1.39
CA GLU A 112 -19.07 -8.65 0.69
C GLU A 112 -20.47 -9.00 1.21
N THR A 113 -21.16 -8.00 1.74
CA THR A 113 -22.53 -8.13 2.25
C THR A 113 -23.38 -7.03 1.66
N GLU A 114 -24.45 -7.37 0.93
CA GLU A 114 -25.38 -6.40 0.33
C GLU A 114 -24.69 -5.31 -0.52
N GLY A 115 -23.61 -5.67 -1.23
CA GLY A 115 -22.83 -4.76 -2.07
C GLY A 115 -21.82 -3.88 -1.30
N LEU A 116 -21.70 -4.06 0.02
CA LEU A 116 -20.68 -3.41 0.84
C LEU A 116 -19.50 -4.36 1.07
N VAL A 117 -18.31 -3.95 0.60
CA VAL A 117 -17.07 -4.67 0.85
C VAL A 117 -16.41 -4.18 2.14
N THR A 118 -16.16 -5.11 3.05
CA THR A 118 -15.38 -4.90 4.27
C THR A 118 -14.20 -5.86 4.34
N TYR A 119 -13.20 -5.50 5.13
CA TYR A 119 -11.99 -6.26 5.37
C TYR A 119 -11.87 -6.53 6.87
N ALA A 120 -11.49 -7.75 7.24
CA ALA A 120 -11.29 -8.16 8.62
C ALA A 120 -10.02 -9.00 8.71
N ARG A 121 -9.40 -9.07 9.90
CA ARG A 121 -8.28 -10.00 10.13
C ARG A 121 -8.71 -11.43 9.82
N ALA A 122 -7.79 -12.23 9.27
CA ALA A 122 -7.94 -13.67 9.25
C ALA A 122 -7.95 -14.22 10.69
N GLU A 123 -8.69 -15.31 10.91
CA GLU A 123 -8.79 -16.00 12.20
C GLU A 123 -7.57 -16.90 12.45
#